data_AF-A0A351SSA4-F1
#
_entry.id   AF-A0A351SSA4-F1
#
_cell.length_a   1.000
_cell.length_b   1.000
_cell.length_c   1.000
_cell.angle_alpha   90.00
_cell.angle_beta   90.00
_cell.angle_gamma   90.00
#
_symmetry.space_group_name_H-M   'P 1'
#
loop_
_entity.id
_entity.type
_entity.pdbx_description
1 polymer ?
#
loop_
_entity_poly.entity_id
_entity_poly.type
_entity_poly.pdbx_seq_one_letter_code
_entity_poly.pdbx_strand_id
1 'polypeptide(L)'
;LRDFLEWLKEIALRDGVDLCEILHREPFLRISSDPRLGRNDKLKRIKEEVRRLRFPRLTSMEEGIRKRIREIRLSPQIRITVPPGLEGGLTVQMRAASYKEMERLVGELSRLLEKKAVQEIFSLLEGSE
;
A
#
# COMPACT_ATOMS: atom_id res chain seq x y z
N LEU A 1 -13.42 12.92 9.03
CA LEU A 1 -12.77 13.59 10.19
C LEU A 1 -13.17 12.89 11.47
N ARG A 2 -14.45 12.51 11.63
CA ARG A 2 -14.94 11.69 12.74
C ARG A 2 -14.15 10.38 12.92
N ASP A 3 -14.04 9.59 11.85
CA ASP A 3 -13.33 8.30 11.88
C ASP A 3 -11.84 8.44 12.25
N PHE A 4 -11.22 9.56 11.89
CA PHE A 4 -9.80 9.82 12.19
C PHE A 4 -9.57 10.07 13.69
N LEU A 5 -10.42 10.86 14.34
CA LEU A 5 -10.32 11.11 15.78
C LEU A 5 -10.72 9.88 16.59
N GLU A 6 -11.67 9.09 16.10
CA GLU A 6 -12.04 7.80 16.69
C GLU A 6 -10.85 6.82 16.63
N TRP A 7 -10.19 6.68 15.49
CA TRP A 7 -8.98 5.85 15.39
C TRP A 7 -7.86 6.32 16.31
N LEU A 8 -7.62 7.63 16.43
CA LEU A 8 -6.61 8.13 17.37
C LEU A 8 -6.93 7.78 18.83
N LYS A 9 -8.20 7.86 19.24
CA LYS A 9 -8.64 7.43 20.57
C LYS A 9 -8.48 5.93 20.79
N GLU A 10 -8.82 5.12 19.79
CA GLU A 10 -8.65 3.67 19.84
C GLU A 10 -7.16 3.28 19.92
N ILE A 11 -6.28 3.96 19.18
CA ILE A 11 -4.83 3.77 19.25
C ILE A 11 -4.31 4.19 20.63
N ALA A 12 -4.73 5.35 21.15
CA ALA A 12 -4.36 5.84 22.48
C ALA A 12 -4.73 4.83 23.57
N LEU A 13 -5.95 4.30 23.51
CA LEU A 13 -6.43 3.28 24.44
C LEU A 13 -5.64 1.97 24.32
N ARG A 14 -5.34 1.51 23.09
CA ARG A 14 -4.56 0.30 22.84
C ARG A 14 -3.11 0.41 23.33
N ASP A 15 -2.49 1.56 23.09
CA ASP A 15 -1.07 1.79 23.36
C ASP A 15 -0.83 2.33 24.79
N GLY A 16 -1.88 2.72 25.52
CA GLY A 16 -1.77 3.27 26.87
C GLY A 16 -1.15 4.67 26.93
N VAL A 17 -1.30 5.46 25.86
CA VAL A 17 -0.70 6.80 25.70
C VAL A 17 -1.78 7.84 25.41
N ASP A 18 -1.47 9.12 25.57
CA ASP A 18 -2.38 10.18 25.15
C ASP A 18 -2.29 10.50 23.63
N LEU A 19 -3.26 11.28 23.12
CA LEU A 19 -3.30 11.64 21.71
C LEU A 19 -2.12 12.53 21.28
N CYS A 20 -1.67 13.43 22.17
CA CYS A 20 -0.52 14.29 21.89
C CYS A 20 0.74 13.44 21.72
N GLU A 21 0.97 12.45 22.58
CA GLU A 21 2.10 11.52 22.45
C GLU A 21 2.09 10.79 21.11
N ILE A 22 0.93 10.36 20.60
CA ILE A 22 0.82 9.75 19.27
C ILE A 22 1.25 10.74 18.18
N LEU A 23 0.75 11.98 18.22
CA LEU A 23 1.05 13.00 17.21
C LEU A 23 2.49 13.53 17.28
N HIS A 24 3.18 13.34 18.41
CA HIS A 24 4.61 13.64 18.57
C HIS A 24 5.52 12.48 18.15
N ARG A 25 4.97 11.36 17.67
CA ARG A 25 5.80 10.30 17.07
C ARG A 25 6.45 10.80 15.78
N GLU A 26 7.67 10.32 15.55
CA GLU A 26 8.54 10.76 14.44
C GLU A 26 7.87 10.80 13.05
N PRO A 27 7.03 9.81 12.63
CA PRO A 27 6.37 9.88 11.33
C PRO A 27 5.49 11.12 11.16
N PHE A 28 4.76 11.53 12.20
CA PHE A 28 3.88 12.69 12.16
C PHE A 28 4.68 14.00 12.18
N LEU A 29 5.74 14.05 13.00
CA LEU A 29 6.65 15.20 13.04
C LEU A 29 7.30 15.44 11.67
N ARG A 30 7.78 14.37 11.01
CA ARG A 30 8.36 14.45 9.66
C ARG A 30 7.36 14.98 8.62
N ILE A 31 6.12 14.50 8.64
CA ILE A 31 5.09 14.99 7.71
C ILE A 31 4.77 16.46 7.97
N SER A 32 4.66 16.84 9.25
CA SER A 32 4.35 18.20 9.66
C SER A 32 5.46 19.18 9.29
N SER A 33 6.72 18.79 9.44
CA SER A 33 7.90 19.63 9.18
C SER A 33 8.36 19.64 7.73
N ASP A 34 7.92 18.70 6.86
CA ASP A 34 8.36 18.67 5.46
C ASP A 34 7.91 19.94 4.71
N PRO A 35 8.85 20.81 4.26
CA PRO A 35 8.53 22.06 3.59
C PRO A 35 8.02 21.84 2.15
N ARG A 36 8.20 20.64 1.58
CA ARG A 36 7.77 20.32 0.21
C ARG A 36 6.30 19.95 0.11
N LEU A 37 5.62 19.76 1.25
CA LEU A 37 4.23 19.34 1.29
C LEU A 37 3.29 20.52 1.51
N GLY A 38 2.30 20.66 0.62
CA GLY A 38 1.17 21.55 0.85
C GLY A 38 0.30 21.03 2.01
N ARG A 39 -0.56 21.91 2.55
CA ARG A 39 -1.46 21.58 3.66
C ARG A 39 -2.32 20.33 3.40
N ASN A 40 -2.84 20.19 2.19
CA ASN A 40 -3.67 19.06 1.81
C ASN A 40 -2.88 17.75 1.74
N ASP A 41 -1.65 17.79 1.24
CA ASP A 41 -0.76 16.63 1.19
C ASP A 41 -0.35 16.18 2.59
N LYS A 42 -0.03 17.14 3.48
CA LYS A 42 0.24 16.85 4.89
C LYS A 42 -0.94 16.14 5.55
N LEU A 43 -2.15 16.68 5.39
CA LEU A 43 -3.36 16.07 5.94
C LEU A 43 -3.59 14.65 5.39
N LYS A 44 -3.40 14.45 4.08
CA LYS A 44 -3.54 13.14 3.45
C LYS A 44 -2.56 12.13 4.05
N ARG A 45 -1.28 12.49 4.15
CA ARG A 45 -0.24 11.62 4.72
C ARG A 45 -0.46 11.33 6.20
N ILE A 46 -0.88 12.33 6.99
CA ILE A 46 -1.23 12.12 8.41
C ILE A 46 -2.36 11.11 8.55
N LYS A 47 -3.41 11.21 7.73
CA LYS A 47 -4.52 10.24 7.72
C LYS A 47 -4.04 8.84 7.35
N GLU A 48 -3.15 8.73 6.37
CA GLU A 48 -2.55 7.45 5.98
C GLU A 48 -1.73 6.84 7.14
N GLU A 49 -0.92 7.64 7.86
CA GLU A 49 -0.16 7.14 9.02
C GLU A 49 -1.07 6.69 10.18
N VAL A 50 -2.15 7.44 10.49
CA VAL A 50 -3.12 6.99 11.50
C VAL A 50 -3.81 5.70 11.07
N ARG A 51 -4.19 5.56 9.80
CA ARG A 51 -4.74 4.30 9.27
C ARG A 51 -3.76 3.15 9.47
N ARG A 52 -2.46 3.36 9.21
CA ARG A 52 -1.43 2.33 9.40
C ARG A 52 -1.31 1.88 10.85
N LEU A 53 -1.28 2.83 11.77
CA LEU A 53 -1.27 2.53 13.21
C LEU A 53 -2.53 1.77 13.65
N ARG A 54 -3.68 2.11 13.08
CA ARG A 54 -4.97 1.49 13.42
C ARG A 54 -5.09 0.05 12.93
N PHE A 55 -4.56 -0.24 11.74
CA PHE A 55 -4.65 -1.54 11.09
C PHE A 55 -3.24 -2.10 10.82
N PRO A 56 -2.46 -2.45 11.87
CA PRO A 56 -1.06 -2.84 11.71
C PRO A 56 -0.90 -4.15 10.93
N ARG A 57 -1.78 -5.13 11.14
CA ARG A 57 -1.78 -6.40 10.38
C ARG A 57 -2.03 -6.16 8.89
N LEU A 58 -3.10 -5.43 8.56
CA LEU A 58 -3.45 -5.07 7.19
C LEU A 58 -2.34 -4.29 6.50
N THR A 59 -1.71 -3.35 7.21
CA THR A 59 -0.57 -2.58 6.71
C THR A 59 0.62 -3.47 6.39
N SER A 60 0.95 -4.41 7.30
CA SER A 60 2.04 -5.36 7.08
C SER A 60 1.78 -6.26 5.86
N MET A 61 0.54 -6.70 5.66
CA MET A 61 0.14 -7.45 4.46
C MET A 61 0.28 -6.60 3.18
N GLU A 62 -0.24 -5.37 3.18
CA GLU A 62 -0.08 -4.43 2.04
C GLU A 62 1.40 -4.21 1.67
N GLU A 63 2.27 -4.05 2.68
CA GLU A 63 3.72 -3.90 2.50
C GLU A 63 4.39 -5.17 1.98
N GLY A 64 4.01 -6.34 2.50
CA GLY A 64 4.48 -7.65 2.04
C GLY A 64 4.16 -7.90 0.57
N ILE A 65 2.94 -7.55 0.14
CA ILE A 65 2.52 -7.65 -1.26
C ILE A 65 3.32 -6.66 -2.13
N ARG A 66 3.43 -5.38 -1.72
CA ARG A 66 4.22 -4.37 -2.46
C ARG A 66 5.68 -4.76 -2.60
N LYS A 67 6.26 -5.42 -1.59
CA LYS A 67 7.63 -5.93 -1.64
C LYS A 67 7.77 -7.00 -2.72
N ARG A 68 6.89 -8.00 -2.73
CA ARG A 68 6.89 -9.07 -3.75
C ARG A 68 6.69 -8.53 -5.16
N ILE A 69 5.78 -7.56 -5.37
CA ILE A 69 5.58 -6.90 -6.66
C ILE A 69 6.88 -6.23 -7.15
N ARG A 70 7.64 -5.57 -6.25
CA ARG A 70 8.93 -4.97 -6.61
C ARG A 70 9.99 -6.02 -6.97
N GLU A 71 10.00 -7.14 -6.27
CA GLU A 71 10.95 -8.25 -6.52
C GLU A 71 10.70 -8.97 -7.85
N ILE A 72 9.46 -8.96 -8.33
CA ILE A 72 9.09 -9.54 -9.63
C ILE A 72 9.79 -8.83 -10.81
N ARG A 73 10.30 -7.59 -10.61
CA ARG A 73 11.01 -6.76 -11.60
C ARG A 73 10.26 -6.66 -12.93
N LEU A 74 9.05 -6.09 -12.87
CA LEU A 74 8.21 -5.86 -14.03
C LEU A 74 8.86 -4.88 -15.02
N SER A 75 8.63 -5.09 -16.31
CA SER A 75 8.82 -4.03 -17.30
C SER A 75 8.09 -2.75 -16.86
N PRO A 76 8.67 -1.56 -17.06
CA PRO A 76 8.01 -0.28 -16.72
C PRO A 76 6.67 -0.06 -17.45
N GLN A 77 6.39 -0.87 -18.48
CA GLN A 77 5.14 -0.84 -19.24
C GLN A 77 4.03 -1.69 -18.62
N ILE A 78 4.35 -2.51 -17.62
CA ILE A 78 3.41 -3.32 -16.84
C ILE A 78 3.33 -2.73 -15.45
N ARG A 79 2.16 -2.19 -15.11
CA ARG A 79 1.88 -1.66 -13.79
C ARG A 79 0.93 -2.58 -13.07
N ILE A 80 1.36 -3.07 -11.91
CA ILE A 80 0.52 -3.81 -10.98
C ILE A 80 0.12 -2.88 -9.84
N THR A 81 -1.18 -2.80 -9.56
CA THR A 81 -1.72 -2.02 -8.44
C THR A 81 -2.60 -2.88 -7.56
N VAL A 82 -2.44 -2.69 -6.25
CA VAL A 82 -3.21 -3.38 -5.21
C VAL A 82 -4.16 -2.35 -4.58
N PRO A 83 -5.46 -2.66 -4.44
CA PRO A 83 -6.40 -1.75 -3.83
C PRO A 83 -6.06 -1.50 -2.35
N PRO A 84 -6.31 -0.28 -1.84
CA PRO A 84 -6.16 0.00 -0.42
C PRO A 84 -7.12 -0.89 0.38
N GLY A 85 -6.63 -1.49 1.47
CA GLY A 85 -7.42 -2.39 2.30
C GLY A 85 -7.52 -3.81 1.80
N LEU A 86 -6.86 -4.13 0.67
CA LEU A 86 -6.87 -5.47 0.07
C LEU A 86 -8.28 -6.01 -0.25
N GLU A 87 -9.29 -5.14 -0.25
CA GLU A 87 -10.64 -5.49 -0.65
C GLU A 87 -10.70 -5.53 -2.18
N GLY A 88 -10.78 -6.75 -2.73
CA GLY A 88 -10.88 -7.00 -4.17
C GLY A 88 -9.64 -7.66 -4.77
N GLY A 89 -9.51 -7.54 -6.09
CA GLY A 89 -8.43 -8.18 -6.85
C GLY A 89 -7.25 -7.26 -7.14
N LEU A 90 -6.20 -7.86 -7.69
CA LEU A 90 -5.04 -7.15 -8.22
C LEU A 90 -5.34 -6.63 -9.64
N THR A 91 -5.03 -5.37 -9.89
CA THR A 91 -5.22 -4.76 -11.21
C THR A 91 -3.90 -4.71 -11.96
N VAL A 92 -3.89 -5.22 -13.18
CA VAL A 92 -2.76 -5.13 -14.11
C VAL A 92 -3.11 -4.13 -15.21
N GLN A 93 -2.27 -3.13 -15.39
CA GLN A 93 -2.39 -2.13 -16.46
C GLN A 93 -1.16 -2.22 -17.36
N MET A 94 -1.38 -2.30 -18.67
CA MET A 94 -0.33 -2.31 -19.68
C MET A 94 -0.65 -1.35 -20.82
N ARG A 95 0.38 -0.77 -21.44
CA ARG A 95 0.24 0.13 -22.59
C ARG A 95 1.21 -0.26 -23.69
N ALA A 96 0.69 -0.46 -24.89
CA ALA A 96 1.43 -0.75 -26.11
C ALA A 96 1.03 0.22 -27.22
N ALA A 97 1.99 0.61 -28.07
CA ALA A 97 1.78 1.43 -29.25
C ALA A 97 1.60 0.58 -30.53
N SER A 98 1.81 -0.73 -30.45
CA SER A 98 1.64 -1.66 -31.58
C SER A 98 1.17 -3.04 -31.13
N TYR A 99 0.64 -3.83 -32.07
CA TYR A 99 0.25 -5.22 -31.82
C TYR A 99 1.42 -6.08 -31.34
N LYS A 100 2.59 -5.98 -31.99
CA LYS A 100 3.81 -6.73 -31.62
C LYS A 100 4.26 -6.42 -30.18
N GLU A 101 4.09 -5.17 -29.76
CA GLU A 101 4.42 -4.78 -28.39
C GLU A 101 3.40 -5.34 -27.38
N MET A 102 2.12 -5.33 -27.72
CA MET A 102 1.07 -5.96 -26.89
C MET A 102 1.32 -7.46 -26.72
N GLU A 103 1.62 -8.17 -27.81
CA GLU A 103 1.97 -9.59 -27.80
C GLU A 103 3.18 -9.87 -26.87
N ARG A 104 4.24 -9.04 -26.97
CA ARG A 104 5.39 -9.14 -26.08
C ARG A 104 5.02 -8.93 -24.61
N LEU A 105 4.20 -7.93 -24.29
CA LEU A 105 3.79 -7.63 -22.91
C LEU A 105 2.92 -8.73 -22.32
N VAL A 106 2.00 -9.30 -23.11
CA VAL A 106 1.20 -10.46 -22.69
C VAL A 106 2.11 -11.68 -22.45
N GLY A 107 3.06 -11.95 -23.34
CA GLY A 107 4.02 -13.05 -23.16
C GLY A 107 4.97 -12.84 -21.97
N GLU A 108 5.30 -11.60 -21.62
CA GLU A 108 6.00 -11.28 -20.37
C GLU A 108 5.09 -11.58 -19.17
N LEU A 109 3.85 -11.09 -19.17
CA LEU A 109 2.90 -11.32 -18.09
C LEU A 109 2.64 -12.82 -17.84
N SER A 110 2.45 -13.62 -18.89
CA SER A 110 2.24 -15.06 -18.76
C SER A 110 3.42 -15.75 -18.05
N ARG A 111 4.66 -15.41 -18.41
CA ARG A 111 5.86 -15.93 -17.73
C ARG A 111 5.98 -15.47 -16.28
N LEU A 112 5.39 -14.33 -15.93
CA LEU A 112 5.37 -13.87 -14.55
C LEU A 112 4.41 -14.69 -13.69
N LEU A 113 3.27 -15.14 -14.25
CA LEU A 113 2.30 -15.98 -13.53
C LEU A 113 2.90 -17.33 -13.11
N GLU A 114 3.92 -17.81 -13.82
CA GLU A 114 4.65 -19.04 -13.46
C GLU A 114 5.53 -18.88 -12.22
N LYS A 115 5.81 -17.64 -11.78
CA LYS A 115 6.64 -17.39 -10.60
C LYS A 115 5.83 -17.62 -9.32
N LYS A 116 6.43 -18.38 -8.38
CA LYS A 116 5.88 -18.59 -7.02
C LYS A 116 5.52 -17.27 -6.30
N ALA A 117 6.28 -16.21 -6.52
CA ALA A 117 6.01 -14.89 -5.94
C ALA A 117 4.62 -14.33 -6.28
N VAL A 118 4.08 -14.65 -7.46
CA VAL A 118 2.71 -14.23 -7.84
C VAL A 118 1.67 -15.05 -7.09
N GLN A 119 1.88 -16.37 -6.97
CA GLN A 119 0.99 -17.23 -6.18
C GLN A 119 0.93 -16.76 -4.72
N GLU A 120 2.08 -16.44 -4.11
CA GLU A 120 2.16 -15.90 -2.75
C GLU A 120 1.40 -14.58 -2.59
N ILE A 121 1.37 -13.71 -3.61
CA ILE A 121 0.56 -12.48 -3.57
C ILE A 121 -0.93 -12.81 -3.48
N PHE A 122 -1.42 -13.78 -4.25
CA PHE A 122 -2.82 -14.19 -4.20
C PHE A 122 -3.17 -14.91 -2.89
N SER A 123 -2.28 -15.76 -2.35
CA SER A 123 -2.48 -16.37 -1.02
C SER A 123 -2.61 -15.31 0.09
N LEU A 124 -1.79 -14.26 0.04
CA LEU A 124 -1.89 -13.13 0.97
C LEU A 124 -3.19 -12.32 0.80
N LEU A 125 -3.72 -12.21 -0.41
CA LEU A 125 -4.98 -11.52 -0.68
C LEU A 125 -6.20 -12.32 -0.19
N GLU A 126 -6.15 -13.65 -0.28
CA GLU A 126 -7.21 -14.54 0.18
C GLU A 126 -7.25 -14.70 1.71
N GLY A 127 -6.23 -14.21 2.42
CA GLY A 127 -6.12 -14.36 3.87
C GLY A 127 -5.76 -15.78 4.31
N SER A 128 -5.20 -16.57 3.40
CA SER A 128 -4.79 -17.96 3.63
C SER A 128 -3.34 -18.01 4.15
N GLU A 129 -3.11 -17.53 5.38
CA GLU A 129 -1.90 -17.81 6.18
C GLU A 129 -2.27 -18.23 7.61
#